data_AF-A0A1Y1SIF1-F1
#
_entry.id   AF-A0A1Y1SIF1-F1
#
_cell.length_a   1.000
_cell.length_b   1.000
_cell.length_c   1.000
_cell.angle_alpha   90.00
_cell.angle_beta   90.00
_cell.angle_gamma   90.00
#
_symmetry.space_group_name_H-M   'P 1'
#
loop_
_entity.id
_entity.type
_entity.pdbx_description
1 polymer ?
#
loop_
_entity_poly.entity_id
_entity_poly.type
_entity_poly.pdbx_seq_one_letter_code
_entity_poly.pdbx_strand_id
1 'polypeptide(L)'
;MSEEAAWALIGATVGILGSGIVNWLLQGRQFEHEKTMFDLQHRSASTVKEIFDEMLNHQKFVERSFKALQSRVGGYTDDELRQFLLELGAQKIDKNGEERWYLRSRKDE
;
A
#
# COMPACT_ATOMS: atom_id res chain seq x y z
N MET A 1 -26.93 32.90 44.07
CA MET A 1 -26.41 32.11 42.92
C MET A 1 -27.51 31.15 42.53
N SER A 2 -28.09 31.31 41.34
CA SER A 2 -29.28 30.56 40.92
C SER A 2 -28.92 29.08 40.71
N GLU A 3 -29.77 28.20 41.23
CA GLU A 3 -29.69 26.74 41.16
C GLU A 3 -29.49 26.24 39.71
N GLU A 4 -29.99 27.01 38.75
CA GLU A 4 -29.88 26.82 37.31
C GLU A 4 -28.42 26.81 36.82
N ALA A 5 -27.55 27.64 37.40
CA ALA A 5 -26.14 27.70 37.03
C ALA A 5 -25.38 26.43 37.50
N ALA A 6 -25.79 25.83 38.62
CA ALA A 6 -25.19 24.61 39.13
C ALA A 6 -25.57 23.40 38.26
N TRP A 7 -26.84 23.29 37.86
CA TRP A 7 -27.30 22.25 36.94
C TRP A 7 -26.68 22.36 35.54
N ALA A 8 -26.50 23.59 35.04
CA ALA A 8 -25.84 23.83 33.75
C ALA A 8 -24.36 23.40 33.74
N LEU A 9 -23.61 23.67 34.82
CA LEU A 9 -22.21 23.27 34.95
C LEU A 9 -22.04 21.75 35.05
N ILE A 10 -22.92 21.07 35.79
CA ILE A 10 -22.90 19.61 35.90
C ILE A 10 -23.22 18.96 34.55
N GLY A 11 -24.24 19.46 33.84
CA GLY A 11 -24.60 18.96 32.50
C GLY A 11 -23.49 19.14 31.48
N ALA A 12 -22.82 20.30 31.46
CA ALA A 12 -21.70 20.56 30.57
C ALA A 12 -20.49 19.64 30.85
N THR A 13 -20.20 19.37 32.12
CA THR A 13 -19.06 18.52 32.51
C THR A 13 -19.30 17.05 32.15
N VAL A 14 -20.52 16.54 32.35
CA VAL A 14 -20.91 15.18 31.96
C VAL A 14 -20.91 15.01 30.44
N GLY A 15 -21.33 16.03 29.68
CA GLY A 15 -21.28 16.01 28.22
C GLY A 15 -19.85 15.92 27.66
N ILE A 16 -18.90 16.67 28.23
CA ILE A 16 -17.49 16.65 27.82
C ILE A 16 -16.83 15.32 28.19
N LEU A 17 -17.05 14.83 29.41
CA LEU A 17 -16.49 13.55 29.87
C LEU A 17 -17.08 12.36 29.09
N GLY A 18 -18.39 12.36 28.86
CA GLY A 18 -19.07 11.33 28.08
C GLY A 18 -18.59 11.28 26.62
N SER A 19 -18.45 12.44 25.98
CA SER A 19 -17.96 12.52 24.59
C SER A 19 -16.51 12.06 24.47
N GLY A 20 -15.65 12.38 25.44
CA GLY A 20 -14.26 11.92 25.47
C GLY A 20 -14.13 10.41 25.59
N ILE A 21 -14.96 9.77 26.43
CA ILE A 21 -14.95 8.31 26.65
C ILE A 21 -15.45 7.56 25.40
N VAL A 22 -16.52 8.05 24.77
CA VAL A 22 -17.05 7.45 23.54
C VAL A 22 -16.03 7.55 22.40
N ASN A 23 -15.37 8.70 22.25
CA ASN A 23 -14.35 8.90 21.22
C ASN A 23 -13.11 8.01 21.45
N TRP A 24 -12.68 7.85 22.72
CA TRP A 24 -11.57 6.96 23.07
C TRP A 24 -11.87 5.49 22.76
N LEU A 25 -13.10 5.03 23.03
CA LEU A 25 -13.52 3.65 22.75
C LEU A 25 -13.59 3.37 21.23
N LEU A 26 -14.01 4.35 20.45
CA LEU A 26 -14.13 4.23 18.98
C LEU A 26 -12.77 4.28 18.28
N GLN A 27 -11.82 5.09 18.78
CA GLN A 27 -10.46 5.20 18.22
C GLN A 27 -9.72 3.86 18.22
N GLY A 28 -9.82 3.08 19.31
CA GLY A 28 -9.12 1.80 19.41
C GLY A 28 -9.46 0.80 18.29
N ARG A 29 -10.67 0.87 17.72
CA ARG A 29 -11.10 -0.02 16.62
C ARG A 29 -10.63 0.45 15.25
N GLN A 30 -10.46 1.76 15.04
CA GLN A 30 -9.97 2.30 13.77
C GLN A 30 -8.49 1.98 13.56
N PHE A 31 -7.68 2.07 14.63
CA PHE A 31 -6.25 1.76 14.56
C PHE A 31 -5.93 0.32 14.17
N GLU A 32 -6.71 -0.66 14.66
CA GLU A 32 -6.53 -2.07 14.30
C GLU A 32 -6.86 -2.32 12.82
N HIS A 33 -7.88 -1.63 12.30
CA HIS A 33 -8.27 -1.74 10.90
C HIS A 33 -7.22 -1.12 9.96
N GLU A 34 -6.71 0.07 10.31
CA GLU A 34 -5.63 0.73 9.56
C GLU A 34 -4.37 -0.12 9.49
N LYS A 35 -3.95 -0.72 10.61
CA LYS A 35 -2.79 -1.63 10.64
C LYS A 35 -3.01 -2.88 9.78
N THR A 36 -4.20 -3.48 9.88
CA THR A 36 -4.55 -4.66 9.07
C THR A 36 -4.48 -4.34 7.59
N MET A 37 -5.04 -3.20 7.18
CA MET A 37 -5.05 -2.79 5.77
C MET A 37 -3.65 -2.47 5.26
N PHE A 38 -2.82 -1.82 6.08
CA PHE A 38 -1.42 -1.56 5.78
C PHE A 38 -0.61 -2.85 5.60
N ASP A 39 -0.77 -3.83 6.48
CA ASP A 39 -0.11 -5.13 6.39
C ASP A 39 -0.56 -5.91 5.15
N LEU A 40 -1.87 -5.91 4.86
CA LEU A 40 -2.43 -6.54 3.66
C LEU A 40 -1.87 -5.91 2.37
N GLN A 41 -1.75 -4.58 2.31
CA GLN A 41 -1.15 -3.87 1.17
C GLN A 41 0.34 -4.22 1.03
N HIS A 42 1.10 -4.25 2.12
CA HIS A 42 2.53 -4.61 2.09
C HIS A 42 2.76 -6.05 1.62
N ARG A 43 1.96 -6.99 2.12
CA ARG A 43 2.01 -8.38 1.66
C ARG A 43 1.69 -8.47 0.18
N SER A 44 0.64 -7.78 -0.26
CA SER A 44 0.23 -7.76 -1.67
C SER A 44 1.35 -7.21 -2.57
N ALA A 45 1.99 -6.12 -2.19
CA ALA A 45 3.11 -5.54 -2.96
C ALA A 45 4.33 -6.47 -3.00
N SER A 46 4.63 -7.15 -1.89
CA SER A 46 5.74 -8.12 -1.82
C SER A 46 5.48 -9.31 -2.75
N THR A 47 4.26 -9.85 -2.77
CA THR A 47 3.86 -10.92 -3.69
C THR A 47 4.02 -10.49 -5.16
N VAL A 48 3.61 -9.27 -5.51
CA VAL A 48 3.78 -8.76 -6.88
C VAL A 48 5.26 -8.68 -7.26
N LYS A 49 6.11 -8.22 -6.34
CA LYS A 49 7.55 -8.15 -6.57
C LYS A 49 8.19 -9.52 -6.75
N GLU A 50 7.78 -10.52 -5.96
CA GLU A 50 8.24 -11.91 -6.13
C GLU A 50 7.86 -12.46 -7.51
N ILE A 51 6.62 -12.22 -7.96
CA ILE A 51 6.17 -12.63 -9.31
C ILE A 51 7.02 -11.96 -10.39
N PHE A 52 7.28 -10.65 -10.26
CA PHE A 52 8.12 -9.93 -11.22
C PHE A 52 9.55 -10.44 -11.25
N ASP A 53 10.15 -10.68 -10.08
CA ASP A 53 11.49 -11.24 -9.97
C ASP A 53 11.56 -12.62 -10.66
N GLU A 54 10.62 -13.53 -10.37
CA GLU A 54 10.54 -14.84 -11.01
C GLU A 54 10.39 -14.73 -12.54
N MET A 55 9.51 -13.83 -13.00
CA MET A 55 9.26 -13.63 -14.42
C MET A 55 10.49 -13.11 -15.18
N LEU A 56 11.28 -12.23 -14.56
CA LEU A 56 12.48 -11.61 -15.13
C LEU A 56 13.74 -12.49 -14.96
N ASN A 57 13.79 -13.34 -13.94
CA ASN A 57 14.85 -14.33 -13.73
C ASN A 57 14.70 -15.57 -14.62
N HIS A 58 13.59 -15.70 -15.34
CA HIS A 58 13.36 -16.84 -16.24
C HIS A 58 14.49 -16.98 -17.29
N GLN A 59 15.08 -18.18 -17.39
CA GLN A 59 16.30 -18.47 -18.18
C GLN A 59 16.19 -18.05 -19.66
N LYS A 60 15.04 -18.34 -20.28
CA LYS A 60 14.81 -18.10 -21.72
C LYS A 60 14.50 -16.65 -22.10
N PHE A 61 14.15 -15.80 -21.13
CA PHE A 61 13.65 -14.45 -21.39
C PHE A 61 14.38 -13.43 -20.52
N VAL A 62 15.46 -12.86 -21.07
CA VAL A 62 16.27 -11.83 -20.39
C VAL A 62 15.49 -10.52 -20.24
N GLU A 63 14.60 -10.23 -21.20
CA GLU A 63 13.76 -9.03 -21.25
C GLU A 63 12.28 -9.41 -21.46
N ARG A 64 11.38 -8.75 -20.71
CA ARG A 64 9.93 -8.97 -20.77
C ARG A 64 9.22 -7.68 -21.14
N SER A 65 8.18 -7.74 -21.95
CA SER A 65 7.35 -6.56 -22.20
C SER A 65 6.56 -6.18 -20.95
N PHE A 66 6.34 -4.89 -20.75
CA PHE A 66 5.56 -4.39 -19.61
C PHE A 66 4.15 -4.99 -19.60
N LYS A 67 3.51 -5.10 -20.77
CA LYS A 67 2.19 -5.74 -20.91
C LYS A 67 2.18 -7.20 -20.44
N ALA A 68 3.26 -7.96 -20.70
CA ALA A 68 3.36 -9.35 -20.23
C ALA A 68 3.47 -9.43 -18.70
N LEU A 69 4.26 -8.53 -18.09
CA LEU A 69 4.37 -8.42 -16.62
C LEU A 69 3.01 -8.04 -16.01
N GLN A 70 2.39 -6.97 -16.51
CA GLN A 70 1.07 -6.50 -16.06
C GLN A 70 -0.01 -7.57 -16.16
N SER A 71 -0.03 -8.39 -17.23
CA SER A 71 -1.05 -9.43 -17.39
C SER A 71 -1.05 -10.50 -16.28
N ARG A 72 0.03 -10.61 -15.49
CA ARG A 72 0.14 -11.57 -14.39
C ARG A 72 -0.26 -11.01 -13.03
N VAL A 73 -0.41 -9.69 -12.91
CA VAL A 73 -0.73 -9.02 -11.64
C VAL A 73 -1.81 -7.96 -11.86
N GLY A 74 -2.91 -8.10 -11.11
CA GLY A 74 -4.05 -7.17 -11.15
C GLY A 74 -4.15 -6.34 -9.88
N GLY A 75 -4.99 -5.31 -9.92
CA GLY A 75 -5.29 -4.48 -8.74
C GLY A 75 -4.29 -3.35 -8.47
N TYR A 76 -3.37 -3.10 -9.41
CA TYR A 76 -2.39 -2.01 -9.36
C TYR A 76 -2.44 -1.18 -10.64
N THR A 77 -2.13 0.09 -10.50
CA THR A 77 -1.94 1.01 -11.63
C THR A 77 -0.61 0.72 -12.33
N ASP A 78 -0.51 1.12 -13.60
CA ASP A 78 0.72 0.95 -14.36
C ASP A 78 1.94 1.60 -13.66
N ASP A 79 1.74 2.77 -13.04
CA ASP A 79 2.82 3.50 -12.37
C ASP A 79 3.30 2.78 -11.10
N GLU A 80 2.40 2.20 -10.32
CA GLU A 80 2.76 1.36 -9.17
C GLU A 80 3.54 0.12 -9.60
N LEU A 81 3.11 -0.54 -10.68
CA LEU A 81 3.83 -1.69 -11.22
C LEU A 81 5.24 -1.30 -11.70
N ARG A 82 5.38 -0.15 -12.38
CA ARG A 82 6.71 0.38 -12.75
C ARG A 82 7.55 0.70 -11.53
N GLN A 83 6.96 1.25 -10.48
CA GLN A 83 7.67 1.51 -9.22
C GLN A 83 8.18 0.21 -8.59
N PHE A 84 7.37 -0.85 -8.54
CA PHE A 84 7.82 -2.17 -8.04
C PHE A 84 8.97 -2.74 -8.86
N LEU A 85 8.94 -2.58 -10.18
CA LEU A 85 10.05 -2.99 -11.06
C LEU A 85 11.33 -2.20 -10.76
N LEU A 86 11.24 -0.89 -10.54
CA LEU A 86 12.39 -0.07 -10.15
C LEU A 86 12.96 -0.48 -8.79
N GLU A 87 12.10 -0.79 -7.81
CA GLU A 87 12.49 -1.26 -6.49
C GLU A 87 13.21 -2.63 -6.53
N LEU A 88 12.86 -3.49 -7.49
CA LEU A 88 13.58 -4.73 -7.79
C LEU A 88 14.91 -4.52 -8.52
N GLY A 89 15.26 -3.27 -8.87
CA GLY A 89 16.44 -2.97 -9.67
C GLY A 89 16.29 -3.34 -11.15
N ALA A 90 15.06 -3.50 -11.65
CA ALA A 90 14.82 -3.67 -13.07
C ALA A 90 15.02 -2.34 -13.82
N GLN A 91 15.44 -2.43 -15.07
CA GLN A 91 15.63 -1.29 -15.96
C GLN A 91 14.66 -1.36 -17.13
N LYS A 92 14.06 -0.21 -17.43
CA LYS A 92 13.27 -0.01 -18.65
C LYS A 92 14.19 0.07 -19.87
N ILE A 93 13.76 -0.58 -20.95
CA ILE A 93 14.32 -0.45 -22.29
C ILE A 93 13.17 -0.34 -23.30
N ASP A 94 13.28 0.63 -24.20
CA ASP A 94 12.39 0.73 -25.35
C ASP A 94 12.98 -0.06 -26.51
N LYS A 95 12.28 -1.11 -26.95
CA LYS A 95 12.70 -1.97 -28.06
C LYS A 95 11.57 -2.11 -29.06
N ASN A 96 11.82 -1.74 -30.31
CA ASN A 96 10.81 -1.76 -31.38
C ASN A 96 9.52 -0.96 -31.04
N GLY A 97 9.65 0.12 -30.26
CA GLY A 97 8.50 0.90 -29.78
C GLY A 97 7.68 0.23 -28.68
N GLU A 98 8.15 -0.90 -28.14
CA GLU A 98 7.56 -1.58 -27.00
C GLU A 98 8.40 -1.35 -25.74
N GLU A 99 7.73 -0.98 -24.65
CA GLU A 99 8.33 -0.90 -23.32
C GLU A 99 8.63 -2.31 -22.80
N ARG A 100 9.90 -2.58 -22.54
CA ARG A 100 10.38 -3.83 -21.95
C ARG A 100 11.21 -3.54 -20.70
N TRP A 101 11.31 -4.56 -19.85
CA TRP A 101 11.99 -4.52 -18.58
C TRP A 101 12.91 -5.74 -18.43
N TYR A 102 14.03 -5.55 -17.77
CA TYR A 102 15.01 -6.60 -17.45
C TYR A 102 15.68 -6.32 -16.10
N LEU A 103 16.15 -7.34 -15.40
CA LEU A 103 16.90 -7.17 -14.15
C LEU A 103 18.32 -6.70 -14.43
N ARG A 104 18.77 -5.63 -13.75
CA ARG A 104 20.14 -5.12 -13.90
C ARG A 104 21.19 -6.14 -13.50
N SER A 105 20.92 -6.94 -12.46
CA SER A 105 21.83 -7.99 -11.96
C SER A 105 22.27 -8.97 -13.05
N ARG A 106 21.45 -9.22 -14.06
CA ARG A 106 21.76 -10.14 -15.17
C ARG A 106 22.69 -9.56 -16.24
N LYS A 107 22.95 -8.24 -16.21
CA LYS A 107 23.86 -7.58 -17.16
C LYS A 107 25.30 -7.55 -16.63
N ASP A 108 25.46 -7.70 -15.32
CA ASP A 108 26.74 -7.66 -14.63
C ASP A 108 27.34 -9.07 -14.39
N GLU A 109 26.65 -10.14 -14.82
CA GLU A 109 27.15 -11.53 -14.92
C GLU A 109 27.69 -11.85 -16.33
#